data_AF-A0A937VW75-F1
#
_entry.id   AF-A0A937VW75-F1
#
_cell.length_a   1.000
_cell.length_b   1.000
_cell.length_c   1.000
_cell.angle_alpha   90.00
_cell.angle_beta   90.00
_cell.angle_gamma   90.00
#
_symmetry.space_group_name_H-M   'P 1'
#
loop_
_entity.id
_entity.type
_entity.pdbx_description
1 polymer ?
#
loop_
_entity_poly.entity_id
_entity_poly.type
_entity_poly.pdbx_seq_one_letter_code
_entity_poly.pdbx_strand_id
1 'polypeptide(L)' 'MVNLIRNQVEIIVASLDELVLQDHKVRLVWKYIKKIDLSEFLIKINTVEGAKGRPAINPRVLLSIWLYATLEGICHE' A
#
# COMPACT_ATOMS: atom_id res chain seq x y z
N MET A 1 33.75 -17.61 -9.67
CA MET A 1 32.83 -17.35 -10.80
C MET A 1 31.61 -16.62 -10.23
N VAL A 2 31.39 -15.35 -10.57
CA VAL A 2 30.18 -14.61 -10.15
C VAL A 2 29.03 -15.03 -11.07
N ASN A 3 27.95 -15.54 -10.49
CA ASN A 3 26.70 -15.76 -11.22
C ASN A 3 25.99 -14.41 -11.37
N LEU A 4 25.95 -13.87 -12.58
CA LEU A 4 25.17 -12.66 -12.87
C LEU A 4 23.69 -13.03 -12.97
N ILE A 5 22.97 -12.89 -11.86
CA ILE A 5 21.50 -13.04 -11.83
C ILE A 5 20.90 -11.78 -12.44
N ARG A 6 20.29 -11.89 -13.63
CA ARG A 6 19.54 -10.82 -14.31
C ARG A 6 18.04 -11.04 -14.14
N ASN A 7 17.54 -10.77 -12.94
CA ASN A 7 16.11 -10.75 -12.62
C ASN A 7 15.54 -9.33 -12.60
N GLN A 8 16.11 -8.40 -13.38
CA GLN A 8 15.56 -7.05 -13.47
C GLN A 8 14.10 -7.10 -13.90
N VAL A 9 13.24 -6.43 -13.13
CA VAL A 9 11.80 -6.34 -13.40
C VAL A 9 11.51 -5.43 -14.58
N GLU A 10 10.45 -5.74 -15.31
CA GLU A 10 9.93 -4.91 -16.40
C GLU A 10 9.33 -3.60 -15.87
N ILE A 11 9.53 -2.51 -16.60
CA ILE A 11 8.85 -1.23 -16.33
C ILE A 11 7.48 -1.28 -17.01
N ILE A 12 6.42 -1.32 -16.21
CA ILE A 12 5.05 -1.26 -16.71
C ILE A 12 4.59 0.20 -16.69
N VAL A 13 4.31 0.76 -17.87
CA VAL A 13 3.77 2.12 -18.03
C VAL A 13 2.25 2.05 -17.99
N ALA A 14 1.70 1.92 -16.78
CA ALA A 14 0.26 1.90 -16.55
C ALA A 14 -0.08 2.53 -15.20
N SER A 15 -1.26 3.12 -15.10
CA SER A 15 -1.86 3.56 -13.85
C SER A 15 -2.39 2.37 -13.04
N LEU A 16 -2.59 2.57 -11.73
CA LEU A 16 -3.27 1.58 -10.90
C LEU A 16 -4.69 1.28 -11.40
N ASP A 17 -5.34 2.27 -12.04
CA ASP A 17 -6.68 2.08 -12.57
C ASP A 17 -6.72 1.17 -13.81
N GLU A 18 -5.64 1.15 -14.59
CA GLU A 18 -5.46 0.23 -15.72
C GLU A 18 -5.03 -1.17 -15.25
N LEU A 19 -4.28 -1.26 -14.15
CA LEU A 19 -3.77 -2.53 -13.64
C LEU A 19 -4.79 -3.32 -12.81
N VAL A 20 -5.76 -2.64 -12.20
CA VAL A 20 -6.75 -3.27 -11.31
C VAL A 20 -8.09 -3.33 -12.01
N LEU A 21 -8.62 -4.53 -12.27
CA LEU A 21 -9.96 -4.71 -12.83
C LEU A 21 -11.03 -3.95 -12.03
N GLN A 22 -12.08 -3.47 -12.70
CA GLN A 22 -13.09 -2.59 -12.09
C GLN A 22 -13.88 -3.26 -10.97
N ASP A 23 -14.09 -4.57 -11.07
CA ASP A 23 -14.79 -5.44 -10.12
C ASP A 23 -13.86 -6.04 -9.06
N HIS A 24 -12.55 -5.74 -9.11
CA HIS A 24 -11.59 -6.29 -8.16
C HIS A 24 -11.85 -5.78 -6.73
N LYS A 25 -11.94 -6.70 -5.77
CA LYS A 25 -12.28 -6.43 -4.36
C LYS A 25 -11.42 -5.36 -3.69
N VAL A 26 -10.14 -5.23 -4.08
CA VAL A 26 -9.23 -4.20 -3.54
C VAL A 26 -9.78 -2.77 -3.72
N ARG A 27 -10.58 -2.53 -4.77
CA ARG A 27 -11.23 -1.23 -5.00
C ARG A 27 -12.28 -0.94 -3.94
N LEU A 28 -13.01 -1.96 -3.48
CA LEU A 28 -13.97 -1.83 -2.38
C LEU A 28 -13.24 -1.54 -1.07
N VAL A 29 -12.15 -2.28 -0.79
CA VAL A 29 -11.30 -2.05 0.38
C VAL A 29 -10.80 -0.61 0.41
N TRP A 30 -10.23 -0.11 -0.70
CA TRP A 30 -9.74 1.25 -0.77
C TRP A 30 -10.85 2.29 -0.56
N LYS A 31 -12.01 2.11 -1.21
CA LYS A 31 -13.18 2.99 -1.01
C LYS A 31 -13.65 3.00 0.45
N TYR A 32 -13.62 1.86 1.13
CA TYR A 32 -13.99 1.74 2.54
C TYR A 32 -12.97 2.46 3.44
N ILE A 33 -11.68 2.16 3.29
CA ILE A 33 -10.62 2.77 4.09
C ILE A 33 -10.59 4.30 3.92
N LYS A 34 -10.87 4.84 2.73
CA LYS A 34 -10.96 6.30 2.53
C LYS A 34 -12.03 6.98 3.38
N LYS A 35 -13.06 6.25 3.83
CA LYS A 35 -14.16 6.79 4.67
C LYS A 35 -13.86 6.71 6.17
N ILE A 36 -12.84 5.95 6.57
CA ILE A 36 -12.46 5.82 7.98
C ILE A 36 -11.75 7.11 8.41
N ASP A 37 -12.16 7.69 9.54
CA ASP A 37 -11.38 8.74 10.17
C ASP A 37 -10.17 8.11 10.87
N LEU A 38 -8.97 8.52 10.45
CA LEU A 38 -7.70 8.06 11.01
C LEU A 38 -6.92 9.22 11.65
N SER A 39 -7.56 10.38 11.85
CA SER A 39 -6.90 11.59 12.29
C SER A 39 -6.14 11.37 13.61
N GLU A 40 -6.75 10.72 14.60
CA GLU A 40 -6.10 10.41 15.89
C GLU A 40 -4.89 9.46 15.73
N PHE A 41 -4.96 8.53 14.79
CA PHE A 41 -3.84 7.62 14.49
C PHE A 41 -2.70 8.35 13.78
N LEU A 42 -3.04 9.25 12.85
CA LEU A 42 -2.10 10.04 12.06
C LEU A 42 -1.41 11.13 12.88
N ILE A 43 -2.08 11.69 13.89
CA ILE A 43 -1.50 12.70 14.81
C ILE A 43 -0.25 12.16 15.52
N LYS A 44 -0.17 10.85 15.75
CA LYS A 44 1.01 10.22 16.38
C LYS A 44 2.19 10.06 15.41
N ILE A 45 1.98 10.26 14.11
CA ILE A 45 3.00 10.09 13.09
C ILE A 45 3.66 11.43 12.83
N ASN A 46 4.75 11.68 13.55
CA ASN A 46 5.56 12.90 13.44
C ASN A 46 6.52 12.82 12.25
N THR A 47 6.02 12.99 11.03
CA THR A 47 6.84 13.48 9.91
C THR A 47 6.81 15.00 9.92
N VAL A 48 7.81 15.62 10.54
CA VAL A 48 7.95 17.08 10.55
C VAL A 48 8.58 17.56 9.23
N GLU A 49 8.03 18.63 8.66
CA GLU A 49 8.62 19.31 7.52
C GLU A 49 10.06 19.74 7.87
N GLY A 50 11.04 19.35 7.06
CA GLY A 50 12.47 19.59 7.33
C GLY A 50 13.21 18.50 8.13
N ALA A 51 12.55 17.42 8.56
CA ALA A 51 13.26 16.26 9.11
C ALA A 51 14.12 15.56 8.03
N LYS A 52 15.34 15.16 8.41
CA LYS A 52 16.18 14.29 7.58
C LYS A 52 15.57 12.89 7.55
N GLY A 53 14.98 12.49 6.42
CA GLY A 53 14.51 11.13 6.21
C GLY A 53 13.42 10.98 5.16
N ARG A 54 13.14 9.74 4.77
CA ARG A 54 11.98 9.42 3.93
C ARG A 54 10.70 9.61 4.77
N PRO A 55 9.65 10.24 4.22
CA PRO A 55 8.35 10.29 4.89
C PRO A 55 7.86 8.89 5.29
N ALA A 56 7.17 8.79 6.43
CA ALA A 56 6.50 7.57 6.83
C ALA A 56 5.51 7.11 5.75
N ILE A 57 5.38 5.80 5.57
CA ILE A 57 4.37 5.23 4.69
C ILE A 57 2.99 5.65 5.21
N ASN A 58 2.11 6.11 4.30
CA ASN A 58 0.76 6.50 4.67
C ASN A 58 0.01 5.31 5.32
N PRO A 59 -0.44 5.41 6.59
CA PRO A 59 -1.12 4.32 7.28
C PRO A 59 -2.35 3.77 6.60
N ARG A 60 -3.08 4.59 5.81
CA ARG A 60 -4.22 4.09 5.03
C ARG A 60 -3.79 2.97 4.09
N VAL A 61 -2.59 3.07 3.52
CA VAL A 61 -2.06 2.04 2.62
C VAL A 61 -1.82 0.75 3.39
N LEU A 62 -1.16 0.82 4.55
CA LEU A 62 -0.89 -0.35 5.39
C LEU A 62 -2.19 -1.03 5.85
N LEU A 63 -3.16 -0.23 6.31
CA LEU A 63 -4.46 -0.74 6.73
C LEU A 63 -5.25 -1.36 5.57
N SER A 64 -5.14 -0.78 4.37
CA SER A 64 -5.77 -1.35 3.16
C SER A 64 -5.16 -2.69 2.80
N ILE A 65 -3.84 -2.83 2.85
CA ILE A 65 -3.14 -4.08 2.56
C ILE A 65 -3.51 -5.15 3.58
N TRP A 66 -3.48 -4.82 4.87
CA TRP A 66 -3.85 -5.75 5.93
C TRP A 66 -5.31 -6.21 5.82
N LEU A 67 -6.25 -5.28 5.62
CA LEU A 67 -7.66 -5.63 5.47
C LEU A 67 -7.89 -6.48 4.21
N TYR A 68 -7.26 -6.12 3.09
CA TYR A 68 -7.35 -6.90 1.86
C TYR A 68 -6.79 -8.32 2.05
N ALA A 69 -5.61 -8.47 2.65
CA ALA A 69 -5.02 -9.78 2.94
C ALA A 69 -5.90 -10.61 3.89
N THR A 70 -6.55 -9.96 4.86
CA THR A 70 -7.51 -10.61 5.77
C THR A 70 -8.72 -11.15 5.00
N LEU A 71 -9.28 -10.35 4.07
CA LEU A 71 -10.42 -10.76 3.23
C LEU A 71 -10.07 -11.88 2.24
N GLU A 72 -8.82 -11.95 1.81
CA GLU A 72 -8.31 -13.02 0.94
C GLU A 72 -7.80 -14.24 1.73
N GLY A 73 -7.83 -14.22 3.06
CA GLY A 73 -7.38 -15.32 3.90
C GLY A 73 -5.85 -15.55 3.87
N ILE A 74 -5.07 -14.52 3.55
CA ILE A 74 -3.61 -14.58 3.39
C ILE A 74 -2.88 -14.22 4.70
N CYS A 75 -3.55 -13.53 5.64
CA CYS A 75 -2.98 -13.32 6.97
C CYS A 75 -2.83 -14.68 7.67
N HIS A 76 -1.60 -15.18 7.71
CA HIS A 76 -1.22 -16.35 8.50
C HIS A 76 -1.41 -16.06 10.00
N GLU A 77 -1.91 -17.07 10.72
CA GLU A 77 -1.83 -17.20 12.18
C GLU A 77 -0.40 -17.46 12.63
#